data_AF-A0A353DNF1-F1
#
_entry.id   AF-A0A353DNF1-F1
#
_cell.length_a   1.000
_cell.length_b   1.000
_cell.length_c   1.000
_cell.angle_alpha   90.00
_cell.angle_beta   90.00
_cell.angle_gamma   90.00
#
_symmetry.space_group_name_H-M   'P 1'
#
loop_
_entity.id
_entity.type
_entity.pdbx_description
1 polymer ?
#
loop_
_entity_poly.entity_id
_entity_poly.type
_entity_poly.pdbx_seq_one_letter_code
_entity_poly.pdbx_strand_id
1 'polypeptide(L)'
;MQIGQTIHHVREINSTMEACNRLAILGEPDGTIVSANYQESGRGRFDRKWVSPSGDNIQMSVLLRSNQQELKYLNIFASMAVLATCEQTLGVDGSIKWPNDVQING
;
A
#
# COMPACT_ATOMS: atom_id res chain seq x y z
N MET A 1 -6.42 -2.52 -15.90
CA MET A 1 -5.28 -2.18 -15.03
C MET A 1 -4.55 -3.49 -14.68
N GLN A 2 -3.24 -3.56 -14.90
CA GLN A 2 -2.42 -4.70 -14.47
C GLN A 2 -1.44 -4.20 -13.41
N ILE A 3 -1.54 -4.73 -12.19
CA ILE A 3 -0.66 -4.37 -11.06
C ILE A 3 0.45 -5.42 -10.95
N GLY A 4 1.66 -4.99 -10.61
CA GLY A 4 2.77 -5.90 -10.27
C GLY A 4 3.56 -6.44 -11.46
N GLN A 5 3.40 -5.86 -12.66
CA GLN A 5 4.28 -6.16 -13.80
C GLN A 5 5.71 -5.66 -13.55
N THR A 6 5.86 -4.58 -12.77
CA THR A 6 7.13 -4.04 -12.29
C THR A 6 7.10 -3.96 -10.76
N ILE A 7 8.10 -4.56 -10.11
CA ILE A 7 8.22 -4.56 -8.64
C ILE A 7 9.65 -4.18 -8.25
N HIS A 8 9.79 -3.07 -7.55
CA HIS A 8 11.04 -2.66 -6.90
C HIS A 8 10.99 -3.07 -5.44
N HIS A 9 11.72 -4.14 -5.09
CA HIS A 9 11.87 -4.56 -3.71
C HIS A 9 13.25 -4.19 -3.17
N VAL A 10 13.30 -3.59 -1.99
CA VAL A 10 14.54 -3.22 -1.29
C VAL A 10 14.50 -3.67 0.16
N ARG A 11 15.68 -3.83 0.79
CA ARG A 11 15.72 -4.21 2.21
C ARG A 11 15.27 -3.05 3.11
N GLU A 12 15.77 -1.85 2.83
CA GLU A 12 15.56 -0.67 3.65
C GLU A 12 15.35 0.54 2.76
N ILE A 13 14.47 1.43 3.19
CA ILE A 13 14.15 2.68 2.51
C ILE A 13 13.63 3.71 3.53
N ASN A 14 13.65 4.99 3.18
CA ASN A 14 12.97 6.02 3.96
C ASN A 14 11.46 5.75 3.99
N SER A 15 10.81 5.78 2.83
CA SER A 15 9.40 5.47 2.65
C SER A 15 9.15 4.91 1.24
N THR A 16 8.40 3.82 1.17
CA THR A 16 7.90 3.25 -0.09
C THR A 16 7.04 4.25 -0.87
N MET A 17 6.27 5.10 -0.18
CA MET A 17 5.41 6.11 -0.80
C MET A 17 6.22 7.24 -1.44
N GLU A 18 7.27 7.71 -0.76
CA GLU A 18 8.18 8.72 -1.33
C GLU A 18 8.90 8.20 -2.57
N ALA A 19 9.39 6.97 -2.51
CA ALA A 19 10.04 6.33 -3.65
C ALA A 19 9.05 6.11 -4.81
N CYS A 20 7.83 5.67 -4.51
CA CYS A 20 6.77 5.52 -5.50
C CYS A 20 6.40 6.85 -6.18
N ASN A 21 6.31 7.95 -5.42
CA ASN A 21 6.11 9.29 -5.97
C ASN A 21 7.25 9.73 -6.89
N ARG A 22 8.50 9.45 -6.51
CA ARG A 22 9.67 9.72 -7.35
C ARG A 22 9.61 8.94 -8.67
N LEU A 23 9.29 7.65 -8.61
CA LEU A 23 9.13 6.81 -9.80
C LEU A 23 7.99 7.29 -10.71
N ALA A 24 6.89 7.78 -10.13
CA ALA A 24 5.80 8.37 -10.89
C ALA A 24 6.26 9.61 -11.70
N ILE A 25 7.07 10.48 -11.09
CA ILE A 25 7.67 11.65 -11.75
C ILE A 25 8.64 11.21 -12.86
N LEU A 26 9.40 10.13 -12.64
CA LEU A 26 10.33 9.57 -13.64
C LEU A 26 9.63 8.82 -14.78
N GLY A 27 8.31 8.64 -14.71
CA GLY A 27 7.53 8.05 -15.80
C GLY A 27 7.38 6.54 -15.72
N GLU A 28 7.59 5.92 -14.56
CA GLU A 28 7.37 4.47 -14.41
C GLU A 28 5.92 4.07 -14.79
N PRO A 29 5.71 2.84 -15.30
CA PRO A 29 4.41 2.35 -15.75
C PRO A 29 3.35 2.33 -14.64
N ASP A 30 2.09 2.44 -15.07
CA ASP A 30 0.92 2.15 -14.22
C ASP A 30 1.01 0.74 -13.61
N GLY A 31 0.64 0.60 -12.34
CA GLY A 31 0.70 -0.66 -11.62
C GLY A 31 2.08 -1.04 -11.05
N THR A 32 3.08 -0.16 -11.16
CA THR A 32 4.40 -0.35 -10.54
C THR A 32 4.28 -0.43 -9.02
N ILE A 33 4.98 -1.38 -8.40
CA ILE A 33 5.02 -1.57 -6.94
C ILE A 33 6.40 -1.20 -6.41
N VAL A 34 6.43 -0.47 -5.29
CA VAL A 34 7.61 -0.34 -4.43
C VAL A 34 7.33 -1.05 -3.12
N SER A 35 8.19 -1.97 -2.71
CA SER A 35 8.09 -2.66 -1.41
C SER A 35 9.41 -2.67 -0.66
N ALA A 36 9.33 -2.76 0.68
CA ALA A 36 10.52 -2.82 1.52
C ALA A 36 10.32 -3.68 2.77
N ASN A 37 11.40 -4.29 3.28
CA ASN A 37 11.36 -5.00 4.56
C ASN A 37 11.30 -4.02 5.74
N TYR A 38 11.93 -2.86 5.61
CA TYR A 38 11.97 -1.81 6.63
C TYR A 38 11.81 -0.41 6.02
N GLN A 39 11.07 0.45 6.75
CA GLN A 39 10.93 1.88 6.44
C GLN A 39 11.44 2.71 7.62
N GLU A 40 12.48 3.51 7.41
CA GLU A 40 13.05 4.38 8.44
C GLU A 40 12.07 5.51 8.85
N SER A 41 11.40 6.08 7.84
CA SER A 41 10.47 7.21 7.98
C SER A 41 9.09 6.87 7.44
N GLY A 42 8.59 5.66 7.73
CA GLY A 42 7.22 5.26 7.45
C GLY A 42 6.20 6.23 8.05
N ARG A 43 5.24 6.69 7.23
CA ARG A 43 4.21 7.66 7.64
C ARG A 43 2.81 7.15 7.31
N GLY A 44 1.90 7.29 8.29
CA GLY A 44 0.47 7.18 8.10
C GLY A 44 -0.16 8.55 7.85
N ARG A 45 -1.49 8.63 8.01
CA ARG A 45 -2.24 9.90 7.88
C ARG A 45 -1.85 10.88 9.00
N PHE A 46 -1.91 12.17 8.69
CA PHE A 46 -1.61 13.26 9.63
C PHE A 46 -0.20 13.17 10.25
N ASP A 47 0.78 12.78 9.43
CA ASP A 47 2.19 12.60 9.80
C ASP A 47 2.44 11.69 11.00
N ARG A 48 1.49 10.82 11.32
CA ARG A 48 1.68 9.80 12.36
C ARG A 48 2.75 8.82 11.90
N LYS A 49 3.71 8.54 12.78
CA LYS A 49 4.73 7.53 12.53
C LYS A 49 4.08 6.17 12.29
N TRP A 50 4.40 5.53 11.17
CA TRP A 50 4.04 4.15 10.90
C TRP A 50 5.21 3.26 11.32
N VAL A 51 5.03 2.50 12.40
CA VAL A 51 6.08 1.66 12.96
C VAL A 51 5.91 0.24 12.44
N SER A 52 6.96 -0.26 11.78
CA SER A 52 7.01 -1.63 11.29
C SER A 52 8.38 -2.23 11.61
N PRO A 53 8.46 -3.28 12.43
CA PRO A 53 9.67 -4.09 12.52
C PRO A 53 10.07 -4.64 11.15
N SER A 54 11.37 -4.86 10.96
CA SER A 54 11.91 -5.36 9.70
C SER A 54 11.49 -6.81 9.47
N GLY A 55 10.83 -7.09 8.33
CA GLY A 55 10.47 -8.45 7.91
C GLY A 55 9.16 -9.00 8.50
N ASP A 56 8.54 -8.29 9.44
CA ASP A 56 7.29 -8.72 10.07
C ASP A 56 6.05 -8.30 9.28
N ASN A 57 6.16 -7.27 8.43
CA ASN A 57 5.03 -6.67 7.72
C ASN A 57 5.27 -6.57 6.22
N ILE A 58 4.18 -6.64 5.46
CA ILE A 58 4.15 -6.26 4.05
C ILE A 58 4.04 -4.73 3.98
N GLN A 59 5.11 -4.07 3.54
CA GLN A 59 5.12 -2.62 3.34
C GLN A 59 5.30 -2.32 1.86
N MET A 60 4.27 -1.73 1.24
CA MET A 60 4.30 -1.42 -0.18
C MET A 60 3.49 -0.18 -0.55
N SER A 61 3.85 0.43 -1.67
CA SER A 61 3.11 1.48 -2.35
C SER A 61 2.91 1.09 -3.82
N VAL A 62 1.75 1.44 -4.39
CA VAL A 62 1.38 1.13 -5.77
C VAL A 62 1.18 2.42 -6.54
N LEU A 63 1.87 2.55 -7.68
CA LEU A 63 1.71 3.66 -8.61
C LEU A 63 0.47 3.41 -9.47
N LEU A 64 -0.54 4.28 -9.35
CA LEU A 64 -1.75 4.23 -10.16
C LEU A 64 -1.92 5.53 -10.96
N ARG A 65 -2.13 5.40 -12.28
CA ARG A 65 -2.43 6.50 -13.20
C ARG A 65 -3.94 6.57 -13.45
N SER A 66 -4.69 7.03 -12.46
CA SER A 66 -6.15 7.07 -12.47
C SER A 66 -6.71 8.43 -12.88
N ASN A 67 -7.90 8.43 -13.49
CA ASN A 67 -8.65 9.65 -13.77
C ASN A 67 -9.38 10.17 -12.51
N GLN A 68 -9.92 11.40 -12.57
CA GLN A 68 -10.54 12.06 -11.42
C GLN A 68 -11.76 11.33 -10.85
N GLN A 69 -12.49 10.57 -11.67
CA GLN A 69 -13.64 9.79 -11.23
C GLN A 69 -13.19 8.55 -10.43
N GLU A 70 -12.14 7.88 -10.91
CA GLU A 70 -11.55 6.69 -10.27
C GLU A 70 -10.92 7.02 -8.91
N LEU A 71 -10.26 8.18 -8.78
CA LEU A 71 -9.61 8.61 -7.54
C LEU A 71 -10.53 8.56 -6.31
N LYS A 72 -11.84 8.81 -6.51
CA LYS A 72 -12.84 8.80 -5.43
C LYS A 72 -13.04 7.42 -4.81
N TYR A 73 -12.74 6.35 -5.55
CA TYR A 73 -12.98 4.97 -5.14
C TYR A 73 -11.71 4.22 -4.75
N LEU A 74 -10.52 4.73 -5.08
CA LEU A 74 -9.25 4.03 -4.83
C LEU A 74 -9.06 3.63 -3.37
N ASN A 75 -9.42 4.50 -2.43
CA ASN A 75 -9.23 4.23 -1.02
C ASN A 75 -10.11 3.07 -0.51
N ILE A 76 -11.39 3.03 -0.92
CA ILE A 76 -12.28 1.91 -0.54
C ILE A 76 -11.90 0.63 -1.28
N PHE A 77 -11.49 0.71 -2.54
CA PHE A 77 -11.01 -0.46 -3.29
C PHE A 77 -9.76 -1.06 -2.69
N ALA A 78 -8.80 -0.24 -2.25
CA ALA A 78 -7.61 -0.72 -1.54
C ALA A 78 -7.99 -1.46 -0.25
N SER A 79 -8.89 -0.87 0.55
CA SER A 79 -9.36 -1.49 1.81
C SER A 79 -10.09 -2.82 1.56
N MET A 80 -10.97 -2.87 0.56
CA MET A 80 -11.68 -4.09 0.17
C MET A 80 -10.73 -5.16 -0.36
N ALA A 81 -9.73 -4.79 -1.17
CA ALA A 81 -8.74 -5.72 -1.70
C ALA A 81 -7.90 -6.35 -0.58
N VAL A 82 -7.47 -5.55 0.41
CA VAL A 82 -6.76 -6.05 1.59
C VAL A 82 -7.65 -6.99 2.41
N LEU A 83 -8.88 -6.59 2.72
CA LEU A 83 -9.81 -7.44 3.48
C LEU A 83 -10.07 -8.78 2.77
N ALA A 84 -10.43 -8.73 1.48
CA ALA A 84 -10.68 -9.94 0.70
C ALA A 84 -9.44 -10.84 0.62
N THR A 85 -8.23 -10.26 0.53
CA THR A 85 -6.99 -11.03 0.55
C THR A 85 -6.80 -11.72 1.89
N CYS A 86 -6.99 -11.02 3.01
CA CYS A 86 -6.89 -11.61 4.34
C CYS A 86 -7.92 -12.74 4.55
N GLU A 87 -9.17 -12.53 4.18
CA GLU A 87 -10.23 -13.54 4.28
C GLU A 87 -9.88 -14.79 3.45
N GLN A 88 -9.46 -14.62 2.20
CA GLN A 88 -9.18 -15.74 1.29
C GLN A 88 -7.89 -16.49 1.63
N THR A 89 -6.86 -15.79 2.10
CA THR A 89 -5.54 -16.40 2.33
C THR A 89 -5.33 -16.88 3.75
N LEU A 90 -5.95 -16.21 4.74
CA LEU A 90 -5.77 -16.50 6.16
C LEU A 90 -7.03 -17.09 6.81
N GLY A 91 -8.20 -17.04 6.15
CA GLY A 91 -9.45 -17.54 6.71
C GLY A 91 -9.95 -16.76 7.92
N VAL A 92 -9.55 -15.49 8.04
CA VAL A 92 -9.91 -14.59 9.14
C VAL A 92 -11.11 -13.73 8.75
N ASP A 93 -11.99 -13.45 9.71
CA ASP A 93 -13.09 -12.49 9.54
C ASP A 93 -12.61 -11.08 9.97
N GLY A 94 -12.84 -10.09 9.11
CA GLY A 94 -12.32 -8.74 9.27
C GLY A 94 -13.35 -7.68 8.91
N SER A 95 -13.03 -6.42 9.18
CA SER A 95 -13.91 -5.30 8.84
C SER A 95 -13.12 -4.09 8.37
N ILE A 96 -13.75 -3.26 7.54
CA ILE A 96 -13.19 -1.98 7.11
C ILE A 96 -13.52 -0.93 8.17
N LYS A 97 -12.50 -0.45 8.86
CA LYS A 97 -12.58 0.77 9.66
C LYS A 97 -12.44 1.96 8.73
N TRP A 98 -13.60 2.56 8.42
CA TRP A 98 -13.68 3.67 7.49
C TRP A 98 -12.77 4.84 7.91
N PRO A 99 -12.04 5.48 6.97
CA PRO A 99 -12.12 5.28 5.52
C PRO A 99 -11.06 4.38 4.89
N ASN A 100 -10.05 3.92 5.63
CA ASN A 100 -8.80 3.45 5.01
C ASN A 100 -8.07 2.32 5.77
N ASP A 101 -8.66 1.80 6.85
CA ASP A 101 -8.03 0.79 7.69
C ASP A 101 -8.83 -0.52 7.63
N VAL A 102 -8.13 -1.65 7.70
CA VAL A 102 -8.73 -2.99 7.87
C VAL A 102 -8.34 -3.50 9.25
N GLN A 103 -9.30 -4.04 9.99
CA GLN A 103 -9.09 -4.55 11.33
C GLN A 103 -9.69 -5.94 11.50
N ILE A 104 -9.09 -6.74 12.39
CA ILE A 104 -9.53 -8.08 12.77
C ILE A 104 -9.72 -8.05 14.29
N ASN A 105 -10.89 -8.47 14.77
CA ASN A 105 -11.26 -8.47 16.19
C ASN A 105 -11.34 -7.08 16.87
N GLY A 106 -11.57 -6.02 16.10
CA GLY A 106 -11.78 -4.64 16.61
C GLY A 106 -10.52 -3.81 16.66
#